data_AF-A0AB39D2H0-F1
#
_entry.id   AF-A0AB39D2H0-F1
#
_cell.length_a   1.000
_cell.length_b   1.000
_cell.length_c   1.000
_cell.angle_alpha   90.00
_cell.angle_beta   90.00
_cell.angle_gamma   90.00
#
_symmetry.space_group_name_H-M   'P 1'
#
loop_
_entity.id
_entity.type
_entity.pdbx_description
1 polymer ?
#
loop_
_entity_poly.entity_id
_entity_poly.type
_entity_poly.pdbx_seq_one_letter_code
_entity_poly.pdbx_strand_id
1 'polypeptide(L)' 'MAISCGDPKRLLDVIRSLYPNAVITGPNAIGTYKVVFPDGLVVNVFANGTVGFQGKDSPIKEEISRQVEIINRE' A
#
# COMPACT_ATOMS: atom_id res chain seq x y z
N MET A 1 -11.85 -3.49 1.22
CA MET A 1 -11.96 -2.66 0.00
C MET A 1 -10.64 -2.75 -0.73
N ALA A 2 -10.63 -2.92 -2.05
CA ALA A 2 -9.42 -3.02 -2.85
C ALA A 2 -9.46 -2.01 -3.99
N ILE A 3 -8.31 -1.43 -4.31
CA ILE A 3 -8.13 -0.46 -5.41
C ILE A 3 -7.05 -0.97 -6.37
N SER A 4 -7.04 -0.46 -7.60
CA SER A 4 -6.03 -0.80 -8.60
C SER A 4 -4.97 0.30 -8.69
N CYS A 5 -3.71 -0.08 -8.68
CA CYS A 5 -2.53 0.78 -8.79
C CYS A 5 -1.69 0.34 -9.99
N GLY A 6 -1.42 1.27 -10.90
CA GLY A 6 -0.69 1.06 -12.14
C GLY A 6 0.79 0.79 -11.91
N ASP A 7 1.38 1.37 -10.86
CA ASP A 7 2.77 1.09 -10.46
C ASP A 7 2.87 0.75 -8.95
N PRO A 8 2.71 -0.54 -8.59
CA PRO A 8 2.77 -0.96 -7.19
C PRO A 8 4.16 -0.77 -6.56
N LYS A 9 5.24 -0.72 -7.36
CA LYS A 9 6.59 -0.49 -6.85
C LYS A 9 6.77 0.96 -6.40
N ARG A 10 6.30 1.91 -7.20
CA ARG A 10 6.28 3.35 -6.88
C ARG A 10 5.41 3.61 -5.66
N LEU A 11 4.27 2.93 -5.54
CA LEU A 11 3.45 3.02 -4.33
C LEU A 11 4.21 2.58 -3.08
N LEU A 12 4.92 1.45 -3.15
CA LEU A 12 5.74 0.97 -2.02
C LEU A 12 6.87 1.93 -1.66
N ASP A 13 7.49 2.57 -2.65
CA ASP A 13 8.54 3.57 -2.43
C ASP A 13 7.99 4.82 -1.72
N VAL A 14 6.84 5.32 -2.17
CA VAL A 14 6.11 6.42 -1.53
C VAL A 14 5.74 6.06 -0.09
N ILE A 15 5.22 4.86 0.14
CA ILE A 15 4.89 4.37 1.50
C ILE A 15 6.13 4.35 2.40
N ARG A 16 7.27 3.87 1.90
CA ARG A 16 8.54 3.85 2.65
C ARG A 16 9.02 5.26 3.02
N SER A 17 8.87 6.20 2.09
CA SER A 17 9.29 7.59 2.28
C SER A 17 8.39 8.32 3.29
N LEU A 18 7.07 8.20 3.14
CA LEU A 18 6.09 8.88 4.00
C LEU A 18 5.94 8.23 5.38
N TYR A 19 6.10 6.91 5.46
CA TYR A 19 5.85 6.13 6.67
C TYR A 19 7.05 5.23 7.01
N PRO A 20 8.17 5.81 7.48
CA PRO A 20 9.37 5.05 7.82
C PRO A 20 9.15 4.05 8.97
N ASN A 21 8.12 4.26 9.79
CA ASN A 21 7.74 3.37 10.89
C ASN A 21 6.80 2.23 10.45
N ALA A 22 6.38 2.19 9.18
CA ALA A 22 5.56 1.09 8.67
C ALA A 22 6.43 -0.15 8.44
N VAL A 23 5.95 -1.31 8.88
CA VAL A 23 6.63 -2.58 8.69
C VAL A 23 6.23 -3.16 7.33
N ILE A 24 7.18 -3.22 6.42
CA ILE A 24 6.97 -3.79 5.08
C ILE A 24 7.61 -5.17 5.01
N THR A 25 6.81 -6.17 4.67
CA THR A 25 7.22 -7.58 4.54
C THR A 25 6.87 -8.10 3.15
N GLY A 26 7.78 -8.87 2.54
CA GLY A 26 7.59 -9.47 1.22
C GLY A 26 8.71 -9.15 0.21
N PRO A 27 8.54 -9.55 -1.06
CA PRO A 27 7.36 -10.22 -1.60
C PRO A 27 7.23 -11.67 -1.10
N ASN A 28 6.01 -12.13 -0.87
CA ASN A 28 5.72 -13.55 -0.60
C ASN A 28 5.70 -14.38 -1.90
N ALA A 29 5.41 -15.68 -1.81
CA ALA A 29 5.38 -16.60 -2.96
C ALA A 29 4.41 -16.21 -4.09
N ILE A 30 3.43 -15.33 -3.82
CA ILE A 30 2.45 -14.82 -4.80
C ILE A 30 2.72 -13.36 -5.21
N GLY A 31 3.88 -12.80 -4.84
CA GLY A 31 4.27 -11.45 -5.23
C GLY A 31 3.55 -10.33 -4.46
N THR A 32 3.04 -10.61 -3.26
CA THR A 32 2.39 -9.61 -2.40
C THR A 32 3.37 -9.03 -1.39
N TYR A 33 3.37 -7.71 -1.27
CA TYR A 33 3.98 -6.97 -0.17
C TYR A 33 2.91 -6.62 0.85
N LYS A 34 3.18 -6.91 2.12
CA LYS A 34 2.34 -6.54 3.24
C LYS A 34 2.98 -5.38 3.98
N VAL A 35 2.25 -4.29 4.09
CA VAL A 35 2.61 -3.10 4.85
C VAL A 35 1.74 -3.04 6.10
N VAL A 36 2.35 -2.96 7.26
CA VAL A 36 1.65 -2.82 8.55
C VAL A 36 2.02 -1.47 9.15
N PHE A 37 1.02 -0.63 9.33
CA PHE A 37 1.17 0.69 9.93
C PHE A 37 1.04 0.60 11.46
N PRO A 38 1.69 1.51 12.21
CA PRO A 38 1.64 1.51 13.68
C PRO A 38 0.24 1.71 14.25
N ASP A 39 -0.69 2.32 13.50
CA ASP A 39 -2.09 2.50 13.94
C ASP A 39 -2.93 1.20 13.89
N GLY A 40 -2.40 0.15 13.23
CA GLY A 40 -3.09 -1.12 13.01
C GLY A 40 -3.70 -1.29 11.61
N LEU A 41 -3.59 -0.31 10.72
CA LEU A 41 -3.90 -0.47 9.29
C LEU A 41 -2.90 -1.42 8.63
N VAL A 42 -3.41 -2.28 7.75
CA VAL A 42 -2.64 -3.20 6.93
C VAL A 42 -2.96 -2.97 5.46
N VAL A 43 -1.93 -2.74 4.65
CA VAL A 43 -2.05 -2.56 3.20
C VAL A 43 -1.31 -3.69 2.50
N ASN A 44 -2.01 -4.41 1.63
CA ASN A 44 -1.45 -5.50 0.84
C ASN A 44 -1.32 -5.03 -0.60
N VAL A 45 -0.10 -4.89 -1.09
CA VAL A 45 0.21 -4.46 -2.46
C VAL A 45 0.62 -5.69 -3.25
N PHE A 46 -0.22 -6.09 -4.19
CA PHE A 46 0.04 -7.23 -5.07
C PHE A 46 0.80 -6.78 -6.31
N ALA A 47 1.71 -7.63 -6.80
CA ALA A 47 2.49 -7.34 -8.01
C ALA A 47 1.62 -7.12 -9.27
N ASN A 48 0.38 -7.60 -9.28
CA ASN A 48 -0.58 -7.36 -10.37
C ASN A 48 -1.25 -5.97 -10.30
N GLY A 49 -0.83 -5.10 -9.39
CA GLY A 49 -1.39 -3.76 -9.19
C GLY A 49 -2.58 -3.70 -8.23
N THR A 50 -3.06 -4.83 -7.69
CA THR A 50 -4.14 -4.79 -6.69
C THR A 50 -3.60 -4.28 -5.36
N VAL A 51 -4.33 -3.37 -4.69
CA VAL A 51 -4.00 -2.84 -3.36
C VAL A 51 -5.19 -3.09 -2.44
N GLY A 52 -5.01 -3.94 -1.43
CA GLY A 52 -6.05 -4.33 -0.48
C GLY A 52 -5.81 -3.73 0.91
N PHE A 53 -6.84 -3.07 1.46
CA PHE A 53 -6.81 -2.51 2.81
C PHE A 53 -7.50 -3.45 3.81
N GLN A 54 -6.85 -3.70 4.94
CA GLN A 54 -7.30 -4.55 6.04
C GLN A 54 -6.90 -3.93 7.39
N GLY A 55 -7.45 -4.46 8.50
CA GLY A 55 -7.10 -3.99 9.85
C GLY A 55 -7.98 -2.84 10.31
N LYS A 56 -7.40 -1.94 11.12
CA LYS A 56 -8.11 -0.77 11.68
C LYS A 56 -8.40 0.27 10.60
N ASP A 57 -9.51 0.98 10.77
CA ASP A 57 -9.78 2.18 9.95
C ASP A 57 -8.85 3.31 10.40
N SER A 58 -8.17 3.91 9.43
CA SER A 58 -7.10 4.88 9.67
C SER A 58 -7.11 5.92 8.56
N PRO A 59 -6.85 7.21 8.87
CA PRO A 59 -6.75 8.26 7.85
C PRO A 59 -5.65 7.99 6.82
N ILE A 60 -4.66 7.14 7.16
CA ILE A 60 -3.63 6.69 6.23
C ILE A 60 -4.26 6.01 5.00
N LYS A 61 -5.39 5.32 5.15
CA LYS A 61 -6.09 4.66 4.04
C LYS A 61 -6.49 5.65 2.95
N GLU A 62 -7.00 6.82 3.31
CA GLU A 62 -7.38 7.86 2.33
C GLU A 62 -6.15 8.44 1.64
N GLU A 63 -5.07 8.69 2.39
CA GLU A 63 -3.81 9.17 1.83
C GLU A 63 -3.23 8.15 0.83
N ILE A 64 -3.14 6.86 1.20
CA ILE A 64 -2.67 5.81 0.28
C ILE A 64 -3.56 5.71 -0.96
N SER A 65 -4.88 5.83 -0.81
CA SER A 65 -5.80 5.82 -1.94
C SER A 65 -5.55 7.00 -2.88
N ARG A 66 -5.30 8.20 -2.34
CA ARG A 66 -4.91 9.38 -3.12
C ARG A 66 -3.57 9.19 -3.83
N GLN A 67 -2.57 8.59 -3.19
CA GLN A 67 -1.29 8.28 -3.83
C GLN A 67 -1.46 7.31 -5.00
N VAL A 68 -2.34 6.31 -4.87
CA VAL A 68 -2.68 5.41 -5.98
C VAL A 68 -3.34 6.17 -7.13
N GLU A 69 -4.26 7.10 -6.85
CA GLU A 69 -4.84 7.94 -7.90
C GLU A 69 -3.81 8.82 -8.61
N ILE A 70 -2.83 9.37 -7.88
CA ILE A 70 -1.74 10.16 -8.48
C ILE A 70 -0.89 9.28 -9.39
N ILE A 71 -0.46 8.11 -8.90
CA ILE A 71 0.35 7.15 -9.68
C ILE A 71 -0.39 6.70 -10.94
N ASN A 72 -1.71 6.52 -10.88
CA ASN A 72 -2.51 6.09 -12.04
C ASN A 72 -2.72 7.18 -13.09
N ARG A 73 -2.49 8.46 -12.75
CA ARG A 73 -2.67 9.60 -13.66
C ARG A 73 -1.37 10.00 -14.38
N GLU A 74 -0.23 9.53 -13.89
CA GLU A 74 1.09 9.68 -14.52
C GLU A 74 1.34 8.58 -15.56
#